data_AF-A0A432X8E5-F1
#
_entry.id   AF-A0A432X8E5-F1
#
_cell.length_a   1.000
_cell.length_b   1.000
_cell.length_c   1.000
_cell.angle_alpha   90.00
_cell.angle_beta   90.00
_cell.angle_gamma   90.00
#
_symmetry.space_group_name_H-M   'P 1'
#
loop_
_entity.id
_entity.type
_entity.pdbx_description
1 polymer ?
#
loop_
_entity_poly.entity_id
_entity_poly.type
_entity_poly.pdbx_seq_one_letter_code
_entity_poly.pdbx_strand_id
1 'polypeptide(L)'
;MKSESLNQLLDQQLAQLQSLYDTQALELQALEQRNAPTLEELTERKGSLLSAIEQTDNSLAQHPQAQQLSQPEFLEKRERIEQLLQQVHEQNQVNGQVLRLTLGRIQTLKQSLQNMHGENSMTYNEKGHTRSGLSGKGIKA
;
A
#
# COMPACT_ATOMS: atom_id res chain seq x y z
N MET A 1 25.42 30.71 3.69
CA MET A 1 24.57 29.53 3.43
C MET A 1 25.53 28.40 3.14
N LYS A 2 25.62 27.39 4.00
CA LYS A 2 26.52 26.25 3.78
C LYS A 2 25.91 25.44 2.63
N SER A 3 26.51 25.49 1.45
CA SER A 3 26.21 24.53 0.40
C SER A 3 26.52 23.14 0.96
N GLU A 4 25.50 22.33 1.20
CA GLU A 4 25.68 20.94 1.58
C GLU A 4 26.51 20.26 0.50
N SER A 5 27.53 19.52 0.91
CA SER A 5 28.38 18.84 -0.06
C SER A 5 27.59 17.73 -0.75
N LEU A 6 27.91 17.46 -2.02
CA LEU A 6 27.27 16.39 -2.81
C LEU A 6 27.27 15.03 -2.09
N ASN A 7 28.33 14.74 -1.32
CA ASN A 7 28.42 13.55 -0.47
C ASN A 7 27.35 13.52 0.63
N GLN A 8 27.10 14.65 1.31
CA GLN A 8 26.11 14.73 2.37
C GLN A 8 24.69 14.53 1.82
N LEU A 9 24.39 15.09 0.63
CA LEU A 9 23.10 14.88 -0.02
C LEU A 9 22.88 13.42 -0.42
N LEU A 10 23.91 12.74 -0.93
CA LEU A 10 23.84 11.30 -1.24
C LEU A 10 23.67 10.43 0.01
N ASP A 11 24.39 10.74 1.09
CA ASP A 11 24.26 10.03 2.36
C ASP A 11 22.87 10.23 2.98
N GLN A 12 22.32 11.44 2.84
CA GLN A 12 20.95 11.74 3.27
C GLN A 12 19.93 10.98 2.44
N GLN A 13 20.08 10.91 1.12
CA GLN A 13 19.20 10.13 0.24
C GLN A 13 19.24 8.63 0.59
N LEU A 14 20.44 8.08 0.85
CA LEU A 14 20.59 6.69 1.31
C LEU A 14 19.87 6.44 2.63
N ALA A 15 20.02 7.32 3.62
CA ALA A 15 19.37 7.19 4.92
C ALA A 15 17.84 7.31 4.80
N GLN A 16 17.35 8.20 3.94
CA GLN A 16 15.92 8.36 3.66
C GLN A 16 15.34 7.12 2.97
N LEU A 17 16.04 6.57 1.98
CA LEU A 17 15.61 5.34 1.28
C LEU A 17 15.62 4.13 2.24
N GLN A 18 16.62 4.01 3.11
CA GLN A 18 16.63 2.95 4.13
C GLN A 18 15.45 3.10 5.10
N SER A 19 15.18 4.34 5.55
CA SER A 19 14.03 4.62 6.41
C SER A 19 12.70 4.30 5.73
N LEU A 20 12.60 4.54 4.41
CA LEU A 20 11.43 4.20 3.61
C LEU A 20 11.25 2.68 3.50
N TYR A 21 12.34 1.94 3.24
CA TYR A 21 12.35 0.48 3.22
C TYR A 21 11.86 -0.10 4.56
N ASP A 22 12.41 0.37 5.68
CA ASP A 22 12.04 -0.09 7.01
C ASP A 22 10.55 0.24 7.33
N THR A 23 10.08 1.42 6.91
CA THR A 23 8.67 1.83 7.08
C THR A 23 7.75 0.91 6.27
N GLN A 24 8.13 0.51 5.05
CA GLN A 24 7.36 -0.44 4.24
C GLN A 24 7.34 -1.85 4.86
N ALA A 25 8.43 -2.30 5.48
CA ALA A 25 8.44 -3.57 6.20
C ALA A 25 7.49 -3.53 7.41
N LEU A 26 7.46 -2.42 8.15
CA LEU A 26 6.51 -2.22 9.25
C LEU A 26 5.05 -2.13 8.74
N GLU A 27 4.83 -1.54 7.57
CA GLU A 27 3.50 -1.46 6.93
C GLU A 27 2.97 -2.87 6.62
N LEU A 28 3.82 -3.76 6.11
CA LEU A 28 3.46 -5.17 5.89
C LEU A 28 3.06 -5.86 7.19
N GLN A 29 3.85 -5.68 8.25
CA GLN A 29 3.55 -6.26 9.57
C GLN A 29 2.23 -5.72 10.14
N ALA A 30 1.98 -4.41 10.02
CA ALA A 30 0.73 -3.79 10.45
C ALA A 30 -0.49 -4.32 9.67
N LEU A 31 -0.33 -4.57 8.36
CA LEU A 31 -1.36 -5.19 7.53
C LEU A 31 -1.68 -6.63 7.97
N GLU A 32 -0.65 -7.43 8.27
CA GLU A 32 -0.82 -8.80 8.78
C GLU A 32 -1.51 -8.81 10.15
N GLN A 33 -1.14 -7.90 11.04
CA GLN A 33 -1.72 -7.73 12.37
C GLN A 33 -3.10 -7.05 12.36
N ARG A 34 -3.56 -6.57 11.19
CA ARG A 34 -4.81 -5.81 11.00
C ARG A 34 -4.89 -4.58 11.91
N ASN A 35 -3.74 -3.95 12.16
CA ASN A 35 -3.62 -2.80 13.04
C ASN A 35 -3.85 -1.51 12.25
N ALA A 36 -5.11 -1.08 12.16
CA ALA A 36 -5.53 0.12 11.45
C ALA A 36 -4.86 1.42 11.93
N PRO A 37 -4.77 1.74 13.24
CA PRO A 37 -4.15 2.99 13.68
C PRO A 37 -2.66 3.05 13.35
N THR A 38 -1.92 1.95 13.51
CA THR A 38 -0.50 1.90 13.12
C THR A 38 -0.32 2.03 11.60
N LEU A 39 -1.26 1.51 10.79
CA LEU A 39 -1.21 1.69 9.34
C LEU A 39 -1.38 3.15 8.91
N GLU A 40 -2.22 3.91 9.61
CA GLU A 40 -2.44 5.34 9.36
C GLU A 40 -1.17 6.15 9.66
N GLU A 41 -0.57 5.94 10.83
CA GLU A 41 0.71 6.56 11.22
C GLU A 41 1.85 6.24 10.22
N LEU A 42 1.93 4.98 9.78
CA LEU A 42 2.94 4.56 8.79
C LEU A 42 2.70 5.19 7.41
N THR A 43 1.44 5.40 7.04
CA THR A 43 1.07 6.06 5.79
C THR A 43 1.49 7.53 5.79
N GLU A 44 1.25 8.25 6.89
CA GLU A 44 1.69 9.64 7.04
C GLU A 44 3.22 9.77 7.03
N ARG A 45 3.91 8.86 7.73
CA ARG A 45 5.37 8.81 7.76
C ARG A 45 5.96 8.54 6.38
N LYS A 46 5.37 7.61 5.62
CA LYS A 46 5.76 7.30 4.24
C LYS A 46 5.58 8.51 3.33
N GLY A 47 4.46 9.23 3.44
CA GLY A 47 4.23 10.46 2.70
C GLY A 47 5.29 11.53 2.99
N SER A 48 5.59 11.75 4.27
CA SER A 48 6.64 12.70 4.68
C SER A 48 8.02 12.32 4.17
N LEU A 49 8.37 11.02 4.20
CA LEU A 49 9.64 10.51 3.67
C LEU A 49 9.74 10.69 2.16
N LEU A 50 8.66 10.43 1.40
CA LEU A 50 8.66 10.62 -0.05
C LEU A 50 8.85 12.08 -0.44
N SER A 51 8.18 13.01 0.25
CA SER A 51 8.39 14.45 0.03
C SER A 51 9.82 14.88 0.37
N ALA A 52 10.41 14.32 1.43
CA ALA A 52 11.79 14.61 1.79
C ALA A 52 12.79 14.08 0.75
N ILE A 53 12.57 12.86 0.22
CA ILE A 53 13.37 12.29 -0.87
C ILE A 53 13.25 13.16 -2.12
N GLU A 54 12.05 13.57 -2.50
CA GLU A 54 11.82 14.43 -3.67
C GLU A 54 12.53 15.79 -3.53
N GLN A 55 12.55 16.37 -2.33
CA GLN A 55 13.30 17.61 -2.05
C GLN A 55 14.81 17.40 -2.15
N THR A 56 15.32 16.28 -1.64
CA THR A 56 16.75 15.93 -1.73
C THR A 56 17.14 15.66 -3.19
N ASP A 57 16.31 14.96 -3.97
CA ASP A 57 16.52 14.70 -5.39
C ASP A 57 16.51 15.99 -6.22
N ASN A 58 15.57 16.91 -5.94
CA ASN A 58 15.54 18.21 -6.58
C ASN A 58 16.79 19.04 -6.22
N SER A 59 17.25 18.96 -4.98
CA SER A 59 18.46 19.64 -4.52
C SER A 59 19.72 19.06 -5.20
N LEU A 60 19.77 17.74 -5.40
CA LEU A 60 20.81 17.07 -6.17
C LEU A 60 20.79 17.46 -7.65
N ALA A 61 19.61 17.50 -8.28
CA ALA A 61 19.44 17.86 -9.69
C ALA A 61 19.78 19.33 -9.99
N GLN A 62 19.49 20.24 -9.06
CA GLN A 62 19.82 21.66 -9.18
C GLN A 62 21.25 21.98 -8.78
N HIS A 63 21.99 21.02 -8.21
CA HIS A 63 23.34 21.26 -7.73
C HIS A 63 24.30 21.49 -8.93
N PRO A 64 25.12 22.56 -8.92
CA PRO A 64 26.04 22.88 -10.03
C PRO A 64 27.12 21.81 -10.27
N GLN A 65 27.32 20.91 -9.31
CA GLN A 65 28.24 19.78 -9.39
C GLN A 65 27.53 18.45 -9.71
N ALA A 66 26.28 18.45 -10.17
CA ALA A 66 25.58 17.22 -10.56
C ALA A 66 26.34 16.41 -11.63
N GLN A 67 27.12 17.07 -12.49
CA GLN A 67 28.00 16.40 -13.47
C GLN A 67 29.15 15.61 -12.81
N GLN A 68 29.53 15.94 -11.57
CA GLN A 68 30.52 15.20 -10.79
C GLN A 68 29.98 13.88 -10.23
N LEU A 69 28.66 13.64 -10.23
CA LEU A 69 28.05 12.34 -9.88
C LEU A 69 28.44 11.21 -10.85
N SER A 70 29.03 11.55 -12.01
CA SER A 70 29.58 10.59 -12.97
C SER A 70 31.01 10.18 -12.65
N GLN A 71 31.64 10.76 -11.61
CA GLN A 71 32.97 10.37 -11.18
C GLN A 71 32.96 9.01 -10.47
N PRO A 72 34.04 8.22 -10.60
CA PRO A 72 34.10 6.87 -10.03
C PRO A 72 33.97 6.84 -8.50
N GLU A 73 34.30 7.92 -7.81
CA GLU A 73 34.13 8.08 -6.36
C GLU A 73 32.66 8.05 -5.89
N PHE A 74 31.71 8.34 -6.78
CA PHE A 74 30.28 8.32 -6.49
C PHE A 74 29.54 7.13 -7.12
N LEU A 75 30.20 6.34 -7.98
CA LEU A 75 29.59 5.17 -8.63
C LEU A 75 29.07 4.16 -7.60
N GLU A 76 29.86 3.82 -6.59
CA GLU A 76 29.48 2.85 -5.56
C GLU A 76 28.23 3.31 -4.78
N LYS A 77 28.14 4.61 -4.43
CA LYS A 77 26.97 5.16 -3.75
C LYS A 77 25.74 5.17 -4.64
N ARG A 78 25.90 5.43 -5.94
CA ARG A 78 24.80 5.41 -6.92
C ARG A 78 24.27 4.00 -7.13
N GLU A 79 25.14 3.02 -7.32
CA GLU A 79 24.74 1.62 -7.40
C GLU A 79 24.00 1.18 -6.13
N ARG A 80 24.46 1.63 -4.95
CA ARG A 80 23.77 1.36 -3.68
C ARG A 80 22.37 1.97 -3.64
N ILE A 81 22.22 3.21 -4.09
CA ILE A 81 20.92 3.91 -4.18
C ILE A 81 19.99 3.19 -5.16
N GLU A 82 20.47 2.81 -6.34
CA GLU A 82 19.68 2.06 -7.33
C GLU A 82 19.23 0.70 -6.80
N GLN A 83 20.12 -0.04 -6.14
CA GLN A 83 19.78 -1.30 -5.47
C GLN A 83 18.68 -1.09 -4.42
N LEU A 84 18.80 -0.06 -3.59
CA LEU A 84 17.82 0.21 -2.53
C LEU A 84 16.47 0.64 -3.11
N LEU A 85 16.47 1.44 -4.18
CA LEU A 85 15.26 1.83 -4.91
C LEU A 85 14.55 0.61 -5.50
N GLN A 86 15.31 -0.33 -6.07
CA GLN A 86 14.75 -1.58 -6.57
C GLN A 86 14.08 -2.37 -5.44
N GLN A 87 14.75 -2.50 -4.29
CA GLN A 87 14.19 -3.19 -3.12
C GLN A 87 12.92 -2.51 -2.57
N VAL A 88 12.93 -1.19 -2.45
CA VAL A 88 11.77 -0.39 -2.04
C VAL A 88 10.61 -0.55 -3.03
N HIS A 89 10.90 -0.64 -4.32
CA HIS A 89 9.89 -0.86 -5.35
C HIS A 89 9.26 -2.24 -5.24
N GLU A 90 10.07 -3.29 -5.12
CA GLU A 90 9.62 -4.67 -4.93
C GLU A 90 8.78 -4.81 -3.65
N GLN A 91 9.25 -4.25 -2.53
CA GLN A 91 8.52 -4.26 -1.27
C GLN A 91 7.16 -3.56 -1.38
N ASN A 92 7.09 -2.43 -2.10
CA ASN A 92 5.83 -1.73 -2.33
C ASN A 92 4.84 -2.60 -3.13
N GLN A 93 5.32 -3.34 -4.14
CA GLN A 93 4.46 -4.25 -4.89
C GLN A 93 3.89 -5.36 -4.01
N VAL A 94 4.73 -5.95 -3.14
CA VAL A 94 4.32 -6.97 -2.17
C VAL A 94 3.27 -6.41 -1.21
N ASN A 95 3.52 -5.26 -0.59
CA ASN A 95 2.57 -4.60 0.31
C ASN A 95 1.23 -4.33 -0.39
N GLY A 96 1.27 -3.84 -1.64
CA GLY A 96 0.08 -3.62 -2.45
C GLY A 96 -0.70 -4.89 -2.75
N GLN A 97 -0.01 -6.02 -2.97
CA GLN A 97 -0.67 -7.32 -3.16
C GLN A 97 -1.35 -7.81 -1.89
N VAL A 98 -0.68 -7.71 -0.74
CA VAL A 98 -1.23 -8.12 0.57
C VAL A 98 -2.45 -7.26 0.93
N LEU A 99 -2.41 -5.96 0.66
CA LEU A 99 -3.55 -5.06 0.86
C LEU A 99 -4.75 -5.50 0.00
N ARG A 100 -4.55 -5.77 -1.30
CA ARG A 100 -5.62 -6.26 -2.19
C ARG A 100 -6.22 -7.57 -1.72
N LEU A 101 -5.39 -8.53 -1.31
CA LEU A 101 -5.84 -9.82 -0.78
C LEU A 101 -6.66 -9.64 0.50
N THR A 102 -6.23 -8.74 1.38
CA THR A 102 -6.93 -8.45 2.65
C THR A 102 -8.28 -7.81 2.40
N LEU A 103 -8.36 -6.83 1.48
CA LEU A 103 -9.63 -6.21 1.07
C LEU A 103 -10.59 -7.23 0.46
N GLY A 104 -10.10 -8.10 -0.43
CA GLY A 104 -10.92 -9.17 -1.02
C GLY A 104 -11.51 -10.10 0.04
N ARG A 105 -10.70 -10.53 1.02
CA ARG A 105 -11.17 -11.36 2.15
C ARG A 105 -12.24 -10.66 2.99
N ILE A 106 -12.08 -9.37 3.25
CA ILE A 106 -13.08 -8.56 3.98
C ILE A 106 -14.39 -8.49 3.19
N GLN A 107 -14.33 -8.29 1.88
CA GLN A 107 -15.51 -8.28 1.01
C GLN A 107 -16.22 -9.63 1.00
N THR A 108 -15.47 -10.73 0.87
CA THR A 108 -16.04 -12.09 0.95
C THR A 108 -16.71 -12.32 2.31
N LEU A 109 -16.05 -11.96 3.40
CA LEU A 109 -16.62 -12.08 4.76
C LEU A 109 -17.90 -11.26 4.90
N LYS A 110 -17.91 -10.01 4.41
CA LYS A 110 -19.09 -9.15 4.40
C LYS A 110 -20.24 -9.82 3.64
N GLN A 111 -19.98 -10.36 2.45
CA GLN A 111 -21.00 -11.05 1.66
C GLN A 111 -21.53 -12.29 2.38
N SER A 112 -20.65 -13.10 3.01
CA SER A 112 -21.07 -14.25 3.81
C SER A 112 -21.96 -13.85 4.99
N LEU A 113 -21.60 -12.79 5.72
CA LEU A 113 -22.42 -12.30 6.84
C LEU A 113 -23.78 -11.75 6.38
N GLN A 114 -23.82 -11.06 5.24
CA GLN A 114 -25.07 -10.58 4.63
C GLN A 114 -25.96 -11.75 4.19
N ASN A 115 -25.38 -12.78 3.55
CA ASN A 115 -26.10 -13.98 3.17
C ASN A 115 -26.65 -14.72 4.39
N MET A 116 -25.86 -14.86 5.48
CA MET A 116 -26.33 -15.45 6.73
C MET A 116 -27.47 -14.65 7.37
N HIS A 117 -27.41 -13.32 7.36
CA HIS A 117 -28.52 -12.48 7.84
C HIS A 117 -29.78 -12.61 6.96
N GLY A 118 -29.62 -12.75 5.64
CA GLY A 118 -30.73 -12.99 4.71
C GLY A 118 -31.38 -14.37 4.87
N GLU A 119 -30.58 -15.41 5.12
CA GLU A 119 -31.04 -16.78 5.39
C GLU A 119 -31.68 -16.90 6.79
N ASN A 120 -31.14 -16.21 7.80
CA ASN A 120 -31.76 -16.15 9.15
C ASN A 120 -33.05 -15.31 9.18
N SER A 121 -33.29 -14.45 8.19
CA SER A 121 -34.61 -13.82 7.96
C SER A 121 -35.63 -14.79 7.35
N MET A 122 -35.19 -15.96 6.85
CA MET A 122 -36.05 -17.00 6.29
C MET A 122 -36.38 -18.14 7.26
N THR A 123 -35.78 -18.17 8.46
CA THR A 123 -36.05 -19.22 9.47
C THR A 123 -36.90 -18.75 10.65
N TYR A 124 -37.80 -17.78 10.43
CA TYR A 124 -38.95 -17.58 11.30
C TYR A 124 -40.10 -16.87 10.55
N ASN A 125 -40.59 -17.45 9.44
CA ASN A 125 -41.99 -17.21 9.09
C ASN A 125 -42.85 -18.22 9.84
N GLU A 126 -43.12 -17.94 11.11
CA GLU A 126 -44.17 -18.54 11.94
C GLU A 126 -45.61 -18.35 11.38
N LYS A 127 -45.74 -18.02 10.10
CA LYS A 127 -47.00 -17.88 9.36
C LYS A 127 -46.88 -18.67 8.08
N GLY A 128 -47.16 -19.96 8.19
CA GLY A 128 -47.15 -20.93 7.11
C GLY A 128 -48.10 -20.58 5.97
N HIS A 129 -47.62 -19.77 5.02
CA HIS A 129 -48.19 -19.70 3.68
C HIS A 129 -47.09 -19.86 2.64
N THR A 130 -46.72 -21.12 2.40
CA THR A 130 -46.06 -21.51 1.17
C THR A 130 -47.02 -21.31 0.01
N ARG A 131 -46.95 -20.19 -0.71
CA ARG A 131 -47.52 -20.11 -2.06
C ARG A 131 -46.50 -20.66 -3.07
N SER A 132 -46.25 -21.97 -2.93
CA SER A 132 -45.95 -22.81 -4.09
C SER A 132 -47.29 -23.12 -4.75
N GLY A 133 -47.48 -22.64 -5.97
CA GLY A 133 -48.74 -22.79 -6.68
C GLY A 133 -48.57 -22.40 -8.13
N LEU A 134 -47.97 -23.30 -8.90
CA LEU A 134 -48.14 -23.34 -10.34
C LEU A 134 -49.65 -23.31 -10.64
N SER A 135 -50.13 -22.24 -11.25
CA SER A 135 -51.44 -22.24 -11.90
C SER A 135 -51.28 -21.79 -13.35
N GLY A 136 -50.69 -22.70 -14.15
CA GLY A 136 -50.97 -22.76 -15.57
C GLY A 136 -52.41 -23.24 -15.77
N LYS A 137 -53.32 -22.30 -15.94
CA LYS A 137 -54.65 -22.43 -16.56
C LYS A 137 -54.89 -21.02 -17.12
N GLY A 138 -54.70 -20.75 -18.40
CA GLY A 138 -55.47 -21.29 -19.50
C GLY A 138 -56.72 -20.43 -19.71
N ILE A 139 -56.85 -19.86 -20.92
CA ILE A 139 -58.11 -19.49 -21.60
C ILE A 139 -58.70 -18.11 -21.15
N LYS A 140 -59.11 -17.13 -21.98
CA LYS A 140 -59.55 -17.08 -23.40
C LYS A 140 -59.50 -15.64 -23.97
N ALA A 141 -59.46 -15.58 -25.30
CA ALA A 141 -60.11 -14.65 -26.26
C ALA A 141 -60.11 -13.13 -25.99
#